data_AF-A0A817AC37-F1
#
_entry.id   AF-A0A817AC37-F1
#
_cell.length_a   1.000
_cell.length_b   1.000
_cell.length_c   1.000
_cell.angle_alpha   90.00
_cell.angle_beta   90.00
_cell.angle_gamma   90.00
#
_symmetry.space_group_name_H-M   'P 1'
#
loop_
_entity.id
_entity.type
_entity.pdbx_description
1 polymer ?
#
loop_
_entity_poly.entity_id
_entity_poly.type
_entity_poly.pdbx_seq_one_letter_code
_entity_poly.pdbx_strand_id
1 'polypeptide(L)'
;MYNRKVMNYYVSMFHPVLYSFLPVHRLSLQVDVPTRDVETRSKTCSLKCLHGQCSYYLNSDKYFCQCTNGYSGLLCTVKNVYCCSSYSICVGVVDNRSICIRPVGKFGPRCFFLNKTGCNANLCSDNDRCIAGDEKYFTMDYFCLCLQGFTDSKCGNRERKIEFHCLEPIFLPQEIFIHFVHISSKHDPSYELSGDGVTQTTMISKIKYQETSTSVYYAGELHLIFLEFRQ
;
A
#
# COMPACT_ATOMS: atom_id res chain seq x y z
N MET A 1 11.93 -1.61 3.02
CA MET A 1 11.04 -0.70 2.27
C MET A 1 11.88 0.31 1.52
N TYR A 2 11.48 0.62 0.28
CA TYR A 2 12.21 1.54 -0.60
C TYR A 2 11.23 2.51 -1.23
N ASN A 3 11.66 3.75 -1.42
CA ASN A 3 10.92 4.71 -2.22
C ASN A 3 11.10 4.36 -3.71
N ARG A 4 10.03 3.98 -4.40
CA ARG A 4 10.10 3.54 -5.80
C ARG A 4 10.36 4.65 -6.82
N LYS A 5 10.25 5.93 -6.45
CA LYS A 5 10.57 7.05 -7.35
C LYS A 5 12.07 7.32 -7.39
N VAL A 6 12.68 7.47 -6.22
CA VAL A 6 14.12 7.79 -6.08
C VAL A 6 15.00 6.57 -5.87
N MET A 7 14.41 5.39 -5.61
CA MET A 7 15.11 4.14 -5.28
C MET A 7 15.97 4.22 -4.03
N ASN A 8 15.65 5.13 -3.12
CA ASN A 8 16.33 5.22 -1.83
C ASN A 8 15.72 4.24 -0.83
N TYR A 9 16.60 3.64 -0.04
CA TYR A 9 16.20 2.87 1.13
C TYR A 9 15.50 3.78 2.14
N TYR A 10 14.41 3.29 2.73
CA TYR A 10 13.64 4.03 3.73
C TYR A 10 13.77 3.37 5.11
N VAL A 11 13.23 2.16 5.25
CA VAL A 11 13.22 1.44 6.53
C VAL A 11 13.01 -0.05 6.33
N SER A 12 13.39 -0.89 7.29
CA SER A 12 13.07 -2.32 7.31
C SER A 12 12.44 -2.69 8.64
N MET A 13 11.57 -3.68 8.63
CA MET A 13 10.93 -4.23 9.81
C MET A 13 11.08 -5.73 9.82
N PHE A 14 11.18 -6.31 11.01
CA PHE A 14 11.35 -7.72 11.25
C PHE A 14 10.04 -8.30 11.78
N HIS A 15 9.40 -9.16 10.98
CA HIS A 15 8.21 -9.90 11.41
C HIS A 15 8.49 -11.40 11.27
N PRO A 16 8.59 -12.14 12.40
CA PRO A 16 8.84 -13.58 12.34
C PRO A 16 7.60 -14.33 11.84
N VAL A 17 7.82 -15.34 11.01
CA VAL A 17 6.77 -16.29 10.61
C VAL A 17 6.71 -17.39 11.68
N LEU A 18 5.67 -17.37 12.50
CA LEU A 18 5.54 -18.26 13.66
C LEU A 18 5.21 -19.72 13.28
N TYR A 19 4.53 -19.94 12.14
CA TYR A 19 4.06 -21.25 11.70
C TYR A 19 4.47 -21.56 10.26
N SER A 20 5.77 -21.73 10.03
CA SER A 20 6.34 -22.02 8.71
C SER A 20 5.93 -23.38 8.11
N PHE A 21 5.38 -24.28 8.93
CA PHE A 21 4.92 -25.61 8.54
C PHE A 21 3.44 -25.67 8.11
N LEU A 22 2.64 -24.66 8.45
CA LEU A 22 1.28 -24.57 7.97
C LEU A 22 1.31 -24.08 6.52
N PRO A 23 0.40 -24.55 5.64
CA PRO A 23 0.25 -24.01 4.29
C PRO A 23 -0.33 -22.59 4.40
N VAL A 24 0.51 -21.62 4.77
CA VAL A 24 0.10 -20.22 4.88
C VAL A 24 0.13 -19.63 3.47
N HIS A 25 -1.03 -19.56 2.83
CA HIS A 25 -1.15 -19.01 1.48
C HIS A 25 -1.01 -17.48 1.45
N ARG A 26 -1.15 -16.78 2.58
CA ARG A 26 -1.03 -15.31 2.66
C ARG A 26 -0.79 -14.81 4.08
N LEU A 27 0.16 -13.90 4.25
CA LEU A 27 0.35 -13.13 5.48
C LEU A 27 -0.16 -11.69 5.24
N SER A 28 -0.99 -11.19 6.15
CA SER A 28 -1.42 -9.79 6.18
C SER A 28 -0.89 -9.15 7.46
N LEU A 29 -0.18 -8.03 7.33
CA LEU A 29 0.43 -7.32 8.44
C LEU A 29 0.04 -5.85 8.33
N GLN A 30 -0.44 -5.27 9.43
CA GLN A 30 -0.53 -3.82 9.57
C GLN A 30 0.85 -3.30 9.92
N VAL A 31 1.31 -2.27 9.20
CA VAL A 31 2.67 -1.77 9.27
C VAL A 31 2.65 -0.26 9.42
N ASP A 32 3.15 0.24 10.54
CA ASP A 32 3.21 1.68 10.81
C ASP A 32 4.47 2.29 10.22
N VAL A 33 4.31 3.05 9.14
CA VAL A 33 5.42 3.69 8.44
C VAL A 33 5.61 5.11 8.99
N PRO A 34 6.77 5.43 9.60
CA PRO A 34 7.01 6.76 10.13
C PRO A 34 6.99 7.79 8.99
N THR A 35 6.48 8.99 9.27
CA THR A 35 6.34 10.09 8.29
C THR A 35 7.58 10.95 8.14
N ARG A 36 8.53 10.85 9.07
CA ARG A 36 9.83 11.53 9.01
C ARG A 36 10.91 10.52 8.67
N ASP A 37 11.94 10.99 7.96
CA ASP A 37 13.16 10.22 7.75
C ASP A 37 13.74 9.84 9.11
N VAL A 38 13.55 8.59 9.51
CA VAL A 38 14.21 8.05 10.68
C VAL A 38 15.68 7.96 10.31
N GLU A 39 16.54 8.60 11.10
CA GLU A 39 17.99 8.38 11.00
C GLU A 39 18.27 6.90 11.26
N THR A 40 18.26 6.11 10.20
CA THR A 40 18.44 4.65 10.22
C THR A 40 19.90 4.25 10.49
N ARG A 41 20.71 5.20 10.98
CA ARG A 41 22.14 5.05 11.27
C ARG A 41 22.34 4.96 12.77
N SER A 42 22.49 3.73 13.27
CA SER A 42 23.00 3.51 14.64
C SER A 42 24.48 3.90 14.71
N LYS A 43 24.88 4.62 15.76
CA LYS A 43 26.29 4.91 16.07
C LYS A 43 27.09 3.66 16.50
N THR A 44 26.40 2.61 16.96
CA THR A 44 27.04 1.38 17.47
C THR A 44 26.40 0.17 16.80
N CYS A 45 27.05 -0.35 15.76
CA CYS A 45 26.63 -1.58 15.10
C CYS A 45 27.63 -2.71 15.39
N SER A 46 27.11 -3.90 15.72
CA SER A 46 27.89 -5.12 15.94
C SER A 46 28.27 -5.89 14.67
N LEU A 47 27.59 -5.64 13.55
CA LEU A 47 27.79 -6.34 12.28
C LEU A 47 28.84 -5.66 11.39
N LYS A 48 29.80 -6.46 10.88
CA LYS A 48 30.77 -6.04 9.87
C LYS A 48 30.25 -6.34 8.46
N CYS A 49 29.56 -5.37 7.87
CA CYS A 49 29.04 -5.47 6.50
C CYS A 49 30.15 -5.16 5.49
N LEU A 50 30.48 -6.11 4.61
CA LEU A 50 31.61 -5.94 3.67
C LEU A 50 31.27 -5.00 2.52
N HIS A 51 30.15 -5.24 1.84
CA HIS A 51 29.64 -4.44 0.72
C HIS A 51 28.27 -3.85 1.03
N GLY A 52 28.17 -3.12 2.13
CA GLY A 52 26.90 -2.59 2.62
C GLY A 52 27.07 -1.70 3.82
N GLN A 53 25.94 -1.22 4.32
CA GLN A 53 25.88 -0.48 5.57
C GLN A 53 25.11 -1.30 6.61
N CYS A 54 25.53 -1.20 7.87
CA CYS A 54 24.75 -1.76 8.95
C CYS A 54 23.55 -0.87 9.27
N SER A 55 22.39 -1.49 9.38
CA SER A 55 21.11 -0.86 9.69
C SER A 55 20.38 -1.67 10.76
N TYR A 56 19.35 -1.10 11.36
CA TYR A 56 18.50 -1.78 12.35
C TYR A 56 17.06 -1.86 11.84
N TYR A 57 16.30 -2.80 12.40
CA TYR A 57 14.88 -2.93 12.11
C TYR A 57 14.06 -1.95 12.96
N LEU A 58 13.10 -1.24 12.39
CA LEU A 58 12.36 -0.22 13.14
C LEU A 58 11.58 -0.78 14.34
N ASN A 59 11.10 -2.00 14.23
CA ASN A 59 10.27 -2.67 15.23
C ASN A 59 11.04 -3.70 16.07
N SER A 60 12.37 -3.71 16.03
CA SER A 60 13.18 -4.71 16.75
C SER A 60 14.61 -4.21 16.98
N ASP A 61 15.20 -4.54 18.12
CA ASP A 61 16.61 -4.22 18.43
C ASP A 61 17.65 -5.03 17.64
N LYS A 62 17.22 -5.64 16.54
CA LYS A 62 18.08 -6.44 15.66
C LYS A 62 18.72 -5.57 14.59
N TYR A 63 19.97 -5.90 14.28
CA TYR A 63 20.74 -5.30 13.21
C TYR A 63 20.80 -6.22 12.00
N PHE A 64 21.01 -5.63 10.83
CA PHE A 64 21.25 -6.35 9.59
C PHE A 64 22.14 -5.53 8.66
N CYS A 65 22.73 -6.18 7.67
CA CYS A 65 23.49 -5.49 6.62
C CYS A 65 22.57 -5.13 5.44
N GLN A 66 22.39 -3.82 5.22
CA GLN A 66 21.82 -3.29 4.00
C GLN A 66 22.88 -3.34 2.91
N CYS A 67 22.80 -4.36 2.06
CA CYS A 67 23.76 -4.55 0.98
C CYS A 67 23.64 -3.51 -0.12
N THR A 68 24.79 -3.16 -0.69
CA THR A 68 24.86 -2.38 -1.93
C THR A 68 24.34 -3.20 -3.10
N ASN A 69 23.92 -2.51 -4.16
CA ASN A 69 23.34 -3.17 -5.33
C ASN A 69 24.31 -4.20 -5.93
N GLY A 70 23.81 -5.42 -6.14
CA GLY A 70 24.62 -6.52 -6.65
C GLY A 70 25.32 -7.35 -5.57
N TYR A 71 25.09 -7.06 -4.29
CA TYR A 71 25.56 -7.91 -3.18
C TYR A 71 24.38 -8.41 -2.32
N SER A 72 24.55 -9.58 -1.73
CA SER A 72 23.55 -10.17 -0.81
C SER A 72 24.20 -11.04 0.26
N GLY A 73 23.36 -11.64 1.10
CA GLY A 73 23.75 -12.46 2.25
C GLY A 73 23.85 -11.63 3.53
N LEU A 74 23.96 -12.33 4.66
CA LEU A 74 23.92 -11.73 6.00
C LEU A 74 24.93 -10.59 6.20
N LEU A 75 26.11 -10.70 5.59
CA LEU A 75 27.21 -9.74 5.69
C LEU A 75 27.59 -9.08 4.34
N CYS A 76 26.74 -9.21 3.32
CA CYS A 76 26.98 -8.69 1.97
C CYS A 76 28.26 -9.22 1.30
N THR A 77 28.53 -10.51 1.47
CA THR A 77 29.72 -11.19 0.92
C THR A 77 29.45 -11.86 -0.42
N VAL A 78 28.18 -12.11 -0.77
CA VAL A 78 27.81 -12.81 -2.00
C VAL A 78 27.60 -11.80 -3.12
N LYS A 79 28.37 -11.92 -4.21
CA LYS A 79 28.24 -11.08 -5.40
C LYS A 79 27.23 -11.69 -6.37
N ASN A 80 26.23 -10.91 -6.75
CA ASN A 80 25.18 -11.28 -7.69
C ASN A 80 25.50 -10.71 -9.07
N VAL A 81 25.96 -11.57 -9.99
CA VAL A 81 26.45 -11.15 -11.32
C VAL A 81 25.31 -10.77 -12.28
N TYR A 82 24.13 -11.40 -12.17
CA TYR A 82 23.01 -11.19 -13.12
C TYR A 82 21.66 -11.09 -12.42
N CYS A 83 21.44 -9.98 -11.72
CA CYS A 83 20.28 -9.87 -10.84
C CYS A 83 19.11 -9.09 -11.45
N CYS A 84 19.25 -7.79 -11.68
CA CYS A 84 18.14 -6.91 -12.05
C CYS A 84 18.52 -5.95 -13.18
N SER A 85 17.52 -5.34 -13.82
CA SER A 85 17.72 -4.32 -14.84
C SER A 85 18.45 -3.08 -14.30
N SER A 86 19.00 -2.28 -15.21
CA SER A 86 19.58 -0.97 -14.89
C SER A 86 18.61 -0.12 -14.04
N TYR A 87 19.14 0.65 -13.08
CA TYR A 87 18.35 1.48 -12.16
C TYR A 87 17.35 0.72 -11.27
N SER A 88 17.45 -0.61 -11.18
CA SER A 88 16.73 -1.44 -10.21
C SER A 88 17.68 -1.93 -9.12
N ILE A 89 17.14 -2.27 -7.96
CA ILE A 89 17.94 -2.77 -6.82
C ILE A 89 17.79 -4.29 -6.73
N CYS A 90 18.92 -4.98 -6.78
CA CYS A 90 19.04 -6.38 -6.44
C CYS A 90 19.18 -6.54 -4.93
N VAL A 91 18.23 -7.25 -4.32
CA VAL A 91 18.29 -7.59 -2.88
C VAL A 91 18.92 -8.96 -2.66
N GLY A 92 18.82 -9.85 -3.65
CA GLY A 92 19.40 -11.18 -3.59
C GLY A 92 18.86 -12.12 -4.65
N VAL A 93 19.14 -13.40 -4.48
CA VAL A 93 18.73 -14.49 -5.37
C VAL A 93 18.21 -15.64 -4.51
N VAL A 94 17.03 -16.15 -4.82
CA VAL A 94 16.43 -17.35 -4.20
C VAL A 94 16.05 -18.31 -5.31
N ASP A 95 16.46 -19.58 -5.22
CA ASP A 95 16.20 -20.61 -6.23
C ASP A 95 16.58 -20.18 -7.65
N ASN A 96 17.76 -19.56 -7.79
CA ASN A 96 18.28 -18.99 -9.05
C ASN A 96 17.38 -17.89 -9.68
N ARG A 97 16.42 -17.37 -8.91
CA ARG A 97 15.56 -16.24 -9.28
C ARG A 97 15.95 -14.99 -8.50
N SER A 98 16.21 -13.94 -9.25
CA SER A 98 16.59 -12.64 -8.72
C SER A 98 15.42 -11.96 -8.00
N ILE A 99 15.68 -11.40 -6.82
CA ILE A 99 14.73 -10.58 -6.08
C ILE A 99 15.06 -9.11 -6.34
N CYS A 100 14.17 -8.46 -7.09
CA CYS A 100 14.40 -7.12 -7.60
C CYS A 100 13.35 -6.14 -7.07
N ILE A 101 13.82 -5.01 -6.56
CA ILE A 101 12.98 -3.85 -6.30
C ILE A 101 13.03 -2.97 -7.55
N ARG A 102 11.85 -2.70 -8.10
CA ARG A 102 11.69 -1.98 -9.37
C ARG A 102 11.30 -0.53 -9.13
N PRO A 103 11.88 0.42 -9.87
CA PRO A 103 11.37 1.78 -9.90
C PRO A 103 9.96 1.82 -10.49
N VAL A 104 9.31 2.99 -10.38
CA VAL A 104 8.02 3.22 -11.05
C VAL A 104 8.18 2.99 -12.57
N GLY A 105 7.21 2.30 -13.16
CA GLY A 105 7.17 2.07 -14.62
C GLY A 105 8.00 0.90 -15.13
N LYS A 106 8.74 0.17 -14.28
CA LYS A 106 9.41 -1.08 -14.68
C LYS A 106 8.67 -2.32 -14.16
N PHE A 107 8.65 -3.39 -14.96
CA PHE A 107 7.97 -4.64 -14.60
C PHE A 107 8.69 -5.93 -15.01
N GLY A 108 8.11 -7.05 -14.56
CA GLY A 108 8.66 -8.39 -14.69
C GLY A 108 9.67 -8.78 -13.60
N PRO A 109 10.09 -10.07 -13.59
CA PRO A 109 10.88 -10.66 -12.50
C PRO A 109 12.25 -10.00 -12.30
N ARG A 110 12.85 -9.47 -13.37
CA ARG A 110 14.12 -8.74 -13.33
C ARG A 110 13.99 -7.25 -13.65
N CYS A 111 12.77 -6.73 -13.73
CA CYS A 111 12.49 -5.31 -14.00
C CYS A 111 12.94 -4.81 -15.39
N PHE A 112 13.24 -5.67 -16.35
CA PHE A 112 13.73 -5.24 -17.67
C PHE A 112 12.64 -4.60 -18.54
N PHE A 113 11.38 -4.96 -18.31
CA PHE A 113 10.30 -4.46 -19.14
C PHE A 113 9.89 -3.07 -18.67
N LEU A 114 9.84 -2.13 -19.61
CA LEU A 114 9.25 -0.82 -19.40
C LEU A 114 7.75 -0.95 -19.64
N ASN A 115 6.95 -0.42 -18.71
CA ASN A 115 5.51 -0.29 -18.89
C ASN A 115 5.27 0.73 -20.00
N LYS A 116 5.21 0.23 -21.24
CA LYS A 116 5.13 1.04 -22.44
C LYS A 116 3.70 1.20 -22.95
N THR A 117 2.71 0.53 -22.36
CA THR A 117 1.41 0.33 -23.04
C THR A 117 0.16 0.40 -22.17
N GLY A 118 0.22 0.37 -20.84
CA GLY A 118 -1.02 0.39 -20.04
C GLY A 118 -1.63 1.79 -19.86
N CYS A 119 -0.80 2.83 -19.76
CA CYS A 119 -1.25 4.20 -19.52
C CYS A 119 -1.09 5.08 -20.77
N ASN A 120 -2.07 5.05 -21.67
CA ASN A 120 -2.20 6.02 -22.75
C ASN A 120 -2.85 7.33 -22.24
N ALA A 121 -2.69 8.41 -23.03
CA ALA A 121 -3.40 9.66 -22.76
C ALA A 121 -4.93 9.42 -22.75
N ASN A 122 -5.63 10.02 -21.78
CA ASN A 122 -7.10 10.00 -21.62
C ASN A 122 -7.74 8.72 -21.04
N LEU A 123 -6.98 7.85 -20.35
CA LEU A 123 -7.56 6.67 -19.68
C LEU A 123 -8.16 6.96 -18.30
N CYS A 124 -7.61 7.96 -17.59
CA CYS A 124 -8.15 8.50 -16.35
C CYS A 124 -8.60 9.95 -16.61
N SER A 125 -9.52 10.46 -15.80
CA SER A 125 -9.92 11.87 -15.82
C SER A 125 -8.73 12.82 -15.62
N ASP A 126 -8.89 14.05 -16.10
CA ASP A 126 -7.85 15.09 -16.04
C ASP A 126 -7.38 15.32 -14.59
N ASN A 127 -6.05 15.30 -14.39
CA ASN A 127 -5.31 15.32 -13.11
C ASN A 127 -5.23 14.02 -12.30
N ASP A 128 -5.87 12.91 -12.73
CA ASP A 128 -5.72 11.62 -12.04
C ASP A 128 -4.48 10.85 -12.46
N ARG A 129 -4.02 9.96 -11.58
CA ARG A 129 -2.76 9.22 -11.81
C ARG A 129 -3.02 7.81 -12.32
N CYS A 130 -2.77 7.59 -13.59
CA CYS A 130 -2.76 6.25 -14.18
C CYS A 130 -1.58 5.42 -13.66
N ILE A 131 -1.87 4.17 -13.28
CA ILE A 131 -0.87 3.18 -12.94
C ILE A 131 -1.00 1.98 -13.86
N ALA A 132 0.12 1.66 -14.50
CA ALA A 132 0.41 0.42 -15.17
C ALA A 132 -0.02 -0.84 -14.39
N GLY A 133 -0.95 -1.65 -14.91
CA GLY A 133 -1.25 -2.97 -14.35
C GLY A 133 -0.01 -3.87 -14.36
N ASP A 134 0.10 -4.76 -13.36
CA ASP A 134 1.10 -5.84 -13.34
C ASP A 134 0.39 -7.11 -13.79
N GLU A 135 0.77 -7.66 -14.96
CA GLU A 135 0.17 -8.85 -15.60
C GLU A 135 0.02 -10.05 -14.66
N LYS A 136 0.80 -10.13 -13.57
CA LYS A 136 0.72 -11.24 -12.60
C LYS A 136 -0.47 -11.19 -11.64
N TYR A 137 -1.06 -10.02 -11.41
CA TYR A 137 -2.07 -9.83 -10.36
C TYR A 137 -3.35 -9.17 -10.85
N PHE A 138 -3.32 -8.54 -12.02
CA PHE A 138 -4.45 -7.78 -12.54
C PHE A 138 -4.83 -8.29 -13.92
N THR A 139 -6.12 -8.51 -14.12
CA THR A 139 -6.74 -8.79 -15.43
C THR A 139 -6.80 -7.55 -16.31
N MET A 140 -6.48 -6.37 -15.78
CA MET A 140 -6.51 -5.10 -16.50
C MET A 140 -5.10 -4.54 -16.73
N ASP A 141 -4.90 -3.95 -17.90
CA ASP A 141 -3.63 -3.35 -18.35
C ASP A 141 -3.25 -2.08 -17.54
N TYR A 142 -4.23 -1.45 -16.90
CA TYR A 142 -4.06 -0.25 -16.09
C TYR A 142 -5.14 -0.12 -15.01
N PHE A 143 -4.88 0.76 -14.04
CA PHE A 143 -5.88 1.27 -13.10
C PHE A 143 -5.63 2.74 -12.80
N CYS A 144 -6.68 3.47 -12.46
CA CYS A 144 -6.60 4.89 -12.10
C CYS A 144 -6.55 5.05 -10.58
N LEU A 145 -5.60 5.83 -10.08
CA LEU A 145 -5.66 6.37 -8.73
C LEU A 145 -6.44 7.68 -8.78
N CYS A 146 -7.67 7.63 -8.27
CA CYS A 146 -8.55 8.78 -8.23
C CYS A 146 -8.10 9.77 -7.16
N LEU A 147 -8.13 11.05 -7.52
CA LEU A 147 -8.07 12.15 -6.58
C LEU A 147 -9.25 12.07 -5.61
N GLN A 148 -9.03 12.66 -4.44
CA GLN A 148 -10.02 12.68 -3.37
C GLN A 148 -11.34 13.30 -3.88
N GLY A 149 -12.43 12.57 -3.73
CA GLY A 149 -13.74 12.99 -4.23
C GLY A 149 -14.07 12.56 -5.66
N PHE A 150 -13.27 11.68 -6.26
CA PHE A 150 -13.59 11.01 -7.52
C PHE A 150 -13.56 9.49 -7.35
N THR A 151 -14.47 8.81 -8.03
CA THR A 151 -14.63 7.34 -8.01
C THR A 151 -14.75 6.77 -9.41
N ASP A 152 -14.92 5.44 -9.49
CA ASP A 152 -15.00 4.60 -10.69
C ASP A 152 -13.65 4.22 -11.33
N SER A 153 -13.71 3.31 -12.32
CA SER A 153 -12.52 2.77 -13.01
C SER A 153 -11.67 3.82 -13.75
N LYS A 154 -12.25 4.98 -14.06
CA LYS A 154 -11.63 6.11 -14.79
C LYS A 154 -11.60 7.40 -13.97
N CYS A 155 -12.09 7.39 -12.73
CA CYS A 155 -12.22 8.57 -11.88
C CYS A 155 -13.17 9.64 -12.48
N GLY A 156 -14.22 9.22 -13.17
CA GLY A 156 -15.18 10.13 -13.82
C GLY A 156 -16.25 10.69 -12.88
N ASN A 157 -16.64 9.89 -11.89
CA ASN A 157 -17.76 10.19 -11.01
C ASN A 157 -17.33 11.00 -9.79
N ARG A 158 -17.97 12.15 -9.55
CA ARG A 158 -17.75 12.95 -8.35
C ARG A 158 -18.48 12.38 -7.14
N GLU A 159 -17.74 12.21 -6.07
CA GLU A 159 -18.27 11.76 -4.78
C GLU A 159 -18.77 12.95 -3.95
N ARG A 160 -19.74 12.69 -3.08
CA ARG A 160 -20.21 13.67 -2.10
C ARG A 160 -19.31 13.62 -0.88
N LYS A 161 -18.83 14.79 -0.44
CA LYS A 161 -18.09 14.93 0.82
C LYS A 161 -19.06 14.92 1.99
N ILE A 162 -18.87 14.00 2.93
CA ILE A 162 -19.61 13.92 4.18
C ILE A 162 -18.64 14.24 5.30
N GLU A 163 -18.93 15.29 6.07
CA GLU A 163 -18.10 15.72 7.19
C GLU A 163 -18.75 15.33 8.52
N PHE A 164 -17.95 14.76 9.40
CA PHE A 164 -18.33 14.41 10.77
C PHE A 164 -17.58 15.32 11.72
N HIS A 165 -18.33 16.00 12.59
CA HIS A 165 -17.78 16.93 13.57
C HIS A 165 -18.08 16.42 14.97
N CYS A 166 -17.04 16.17 15.76
CA CYS A 166 -17.14 15.81 17.17
C CYS A 166 -17.13 17.09 18.01
N LEU A 167 -18.24 17.36 18.70
CA LEU A 167 -18.41 18.56 19.53
C LEU A 167 -17.69 18.45 20.88
N GLU A 168 -17.42 17.24 21.36
CA GLU A 168 -16.73 17.00 22.64
C GLU A 168 -15.38 16.28 22.42
N PRO A 169 -14.25 16.91 22.80
CA PRO A 169 -12.91 16.36 22.55
C PRO A 169 -12.50 15.22 23.51
N ILE A 170 -13.35 14.87 24.49
CA ILE A 170 -12.99 13.99 25.62
C ILE A 170 -12.97 12.51 25.18
N PHE A 171 -13.69 12.14 24.12
CA PHE A 171 -13.70 10.79 23.55
C PHE A 171 -13.54 10.85 22.02
N LEU A 172 -12.32 11.10 21.54
CA LEU A 172 -12.01 10.99 20.12
C LEU A 172 -11.71 9.53 19.78
N PRO A 173 -12.60 8.83 19.04
CA PRO A 173 -12.33 7.47 18.57
C PRO A 173 -11.13 7.49 17.61
N GLN A 174 -10.18 6.57 17.80
CA GLN A 174 -9.02 6.44 16.90
C GLN A 174 -9.44 5.97 15.50
N GLU A 175 -10.52 5.19 15.44
CA GLU A 175 -11.10 4.65 14.21
C GLU A 175 -12.61 4.74 14.27
N ILE A 176 -13.21 5.24 13.19
CA ILE A 176 -14.65 5.36 13.00
C ILE A 176 -15.02 4.45 11.83
N PHE A 177 -15.90 3.50 12.09
CA PHE A 177 -16.53 2.70 11.05
C PHE A 177 -17.82 3.40 10.63
N ILE A 178 -17.93 3.71 9.34
CA ILE A 178 -19.05 4.45 8.77
C ILE A 178 -19.78 3.49 7.84
N HIS A 179 -21.00 3.13 8.23
CA HIS A 179 -21.84 2.21 7.47
C HIS A 179 -22.86 3.00 6.66
N PHE A 180 -22.73 2.96 5.35
CA PHE A 180 -23.70 3.50 4.40
C PHE A 180 -24.69 2.39 4.05
N VAL A 181 -25.96 2.64 4.28
CA VAL A 181 -27.03 1.69 3.96
C VAL A 181 -27.90 2.28 2.86
N HIS A 182 -28.02 1.53 1.78
CA HIS A 182 -28.94 1.81 0.68
C HIS A 182 -30.03 0.74 0.66
N ILE A 183 -31.27 1.21 0.53
CA ILE A 183 -32.46 0.36 0.46
C ILE A 183 -32.98 0.48 -0.98
N SER A 184 -32.77 -0.58 -1.75
CA SER A 184 -33.25 -0.71 -3.12
C SER A 184 -34.70 -1.19 -3.14
N SER A 185 -35.49 -0.63 -4.05
CA SER A 185 -36.87 -1.09 -4.28
C SER A 185 -36.87 -2.32 -5.19
N LYS A 186 -37.95 -3.12 -5.17
CA LYS A 186 -38.14 -4.26 -6.09
C LYS A 186 -38.10 -3.90 -7.58
N HIS A 187 -38.15 -2.62 -7.92
CA HIS A 187 -38.09 -2.10 -9.29
C HIS A 187 -36.67 -1.61 -9.67
N ASP A 188 -35.73 -1.69 -8.74
CA ASP A 188 -34.34 -1.31 -8.92
C ASP A 188 -33.53 -2.54 -9.36
N PRO A 189 -32.71 -2.45 -10.42
CA PRO A 189 -31.83 -3.55 -10.84
C PRO A 189 -30.83 -4.01 -9.75
N SER A 190 -30.56 -3.20 -8.72
CA SER A 190 -29.72 -3.58 -7.57
C SER A 190 -30.39 -4.52 -6.55
N TYR A 191 -31.72 -4.71 -6.65
CA TYR A 191 -32.49 -5.59 -5.76
C TYR A 191 -32.10 -7.07 -5.93
N GLU A 192 -31.83 -7.50 -7.16
CA GLU A 192 -31.44 -8.89 -7.45
C GLU A 192 -30.06 -9.26 -6.90
N LEU A 193 -29.16 -8.28 -6.69
CA LEU A 193 -27.82 -8.51 -6.14
C LEU A 193 -27.79 -8.64 -4.61
N SER A 194 -28.72 -7.99 -3.90
CA SER A 194 -28.75 -7.94 -2.43
C SER A 194 -29.64 -9.01 -1.81
N GLY A 195 -30.61 -9.56 -2.55
CA GLY A 195 -31.49 -10.63 -2.11
C GLY A 195 -32.58 -10.20 -1.12
N ASP A 196 -32.31 -9.19 -0.28
CA ASP A 196 -33.25 -8.55 0.65
C ASP A 196 -33.54 -7.07 0.28
N GLY A 197 -32.89 -6.55 -0.77
CA GLY A 197 -32.99 -5.17 -1.20
C GLY A 197 -32.14 -4.20 -0.38
N VAL A 198 -31.31 -4.66 0.54
CA VAL A 198 -30.46 -3.81 1.38
C VAL A 198 -28.99 -4.01 1.01
N THR A 199 -28.30 -2.92 0.67
CA THR A 199 -26.85 -2.94 0.47
C THR A 199 -26.17 -2.10 1.54
N GLN A 200 -25.16 -2.68 2.19
CA GLN A 200 -24.36 -2.00 3.20
C GLN A 200 -22.91 -1.88 2.72
N THR A 201 -22.40 -0.65 2.69
CA THR A 201 -20.99 -0.36 2.42
C THR A 201 -20.36 0.23 3.67
N THR A 202 -19.26 -0.36 4.14
CA THR A 202 -18.54 0.12 5.33
C THR A 202 -17.24 0.78 4.91
N MET A 203 -17.04 2.03 5.32
CA MET A 203 -15.78 2.76 5.18
C MET A 203 -15.15 2.97 6.56
N ILE A 204 -13.82 3.07 6.59
CA ILE A 204 -13.08 3.37 7.81
C ILE A 204 -12.52 4.79 7.67
N SER A 205 -12.75 5.61 8.69
CA SER A 205 -12.14 6.92 8.81
C SER A 205 -11.41 7.07 10.14
N LYS A 206 -10.44 7.97 10.19
CA LYS A 206 -9.70 8.33 11.40
C LYS A 206 -9.79 9.83 11.61
N ILE A 207 -9.92 10.25 12.87
CA ILE A 207 -9.75 11.65 13.26
C ILE A 207 -8.27 11.84 13.57
N LYS A 208 -7.62 12.81 12.93
CA LYS A 208 -6.20 13.07 13.19
C LYS A 208 -6.02 13.71 14.56
N TYR A 209 -4.82 13.56 15.11
CA TYR A 209 -4.44 14.22 16.35
C TYR A 209 -4.64 15.74 16.25
N GLN A 210 -5.34 16.34 17.22
CA GLN A 210 -5.75 17.76 17.28
C GLN A 210 -6.82 18.20 16.27
N GLU A 211 -7.38 17.30 15.46
CA GLU A 211 -8.57 17.59 14.66
C GLU A 211 -9.84 17.17 15.43
N THR A 212 -10.93 17.93 15.28
CA THR A 212 -12.27 17.60 15.85
C THR A 212 -13.23 17.08 14.78
N SER A 213 -12.77 16.96 13.55
CA SER A 213 -13.60 16.53 12.43
C SER A 213 -12.85 15.58 11.52
N THR A 214 -13.62 14.80 10.76
CA THR A 214 -13.09 13.98 9.68
C THR A 214 -14.08 13.99 8.52
N SER A 215 -13.60 13.69 7.32
CA SER A 215 -14.44 13.67 6.12
C SER A 215 -14.19 12.43 5.30
N VAL A 216 -15.28 11.85 4.79
CA VAL A 216 -15.24 10.77 3.80
C VAL A 216 -15.93 11.22 2.53
N TYR A 217 -15.60 10.55 1.43
CA TYR A 217 -16.20 10.79 0.13
C TYR A 217 -16.97 9.54 -0.28
N TYR A 218 -18.23 9.71 -0.65
CA TYR A 218 -19.12 8.61 -0.99
C TYR A 218 -19.90 8.93 -2.27
N ALA A 219 -19.89 8.00 -3.23
CA ALA A 219 -20.48 8.18 -4.55
C ALA A 219 -21.88 7.56 -4.71
N GLY A 220 -22.27 6.69 -3.79
CA GLY A 220 -23.52 5.93 -3.90
C GLY A 220 -24.75 6.73 -3.47
N GLU A 221 -25.92 6.20 -3.80
CA GLU A 221 -27.14 6.56 -3.09
C GLU A 221 -27.08 6.02 -1.65
N LEU A 222 -27.64 6.77 -0.72
CA LEU A 222 -27.67 6.40 0.70
C LEU A 222 -29.01 6.81 1.29
N HIS A 223 -29.51 5.97 2.19
CA HIS A 223 -30.73 6.25 2.96
C HIS A 223 -30.39 6.44 4.44
N LEU A 224 -29.48 5.62 4.98
CA LEU A 224 -29.06 5.67 6.38
C LEU A 224 -27.54 5.66 6.49
N ILE A 225 -27.03 6.32 7.54
CA ILE A 225 -25.62 6.31 7.93
C ILE A 225 -25.54 5.92 9.40
N PHE A 226 -24.76 4.88 9.70
CA PHE A 226 -24.44 4.50 11.08
C PHE A 226 -22.96 4.70 11.36
N LEU A 227 -22.65 5.18 12.57
CA LEU A 227 -21.30 5.33 13.07
C LEU A 227 -21.05 4.30 14.17
N GLU A 228 -20.07 3.44 13.97
CA GLU A 228 -19.56 2.53 15.00
C GLU A 228 -18.18 3.00 15.45
N PHE A 229 -18.00 3.09 16.76
CA PHE A 229 -16.75 3.51 17.40
C PHE A 229 -16.13 2.32 18.11
N ARG A 230 -14.88 1.98 17.76
CA ARG A 230 -14.10 1.05 18.57
C ARG A 230 -13.35 1.83 19.65
N GLN A 231 -13.63 1.49 20.90
CA GLN A 231 -12.86 1.92 22.06
C GLN A 231 -11.61 1.05 22.24
#